data_AF-A0A0V0HHI0-F1
#
_entry.id   AF-A0A0V0HHI0-F1
#
_cell.length_a   1.000
_cell.length_b   1.000
_cell.length_c   1.000
_cell.angle_alpha   90.00
_cell.angle_beta   90.00
_cell.angle_gamma   90.00
#
_symmetry.space_group_name_H-M   'P 1'
#
loop_
_entity.id
_entity.type
_entity.pdbx_description
1 polymer ?
#
loop_
_entity_poly.entity_id
_entity_poly.type
_entity_poly.pdbx_seq_one_letter_code
_entity_poly.pdbx_strand_id
1 'polypeptide(L)'
;MPECLCYMFHHMAYELHSMLTGAISMTTGEKVMPAYQGDSESFLNNVVFPVYDVINKEAMKNGKGTADHSTWRNYDDLNEFFWSPDCFQIGWPMRLDHDFFCTETPNNVKDKKEKASASDLQENKDANEDEEMGILVDEVREPKWLGKTNFVEIRSFWQIFRCFDRMWSFFILSLQAMIIMASHDLESPLQVFDATVLEDVMSIFITSAVLKLINVILDIIFTWKARCTIDPNQTLKHVLRVVVAMMWTIILPVYYASSRKKIYLLFNTKMGVGLENGAILLIWLLL
;
A
#
# COMPACT_ATOMS: atom_id res chain seq x y z
N MET A 1 -9.72 8.38 13.21
CA MET A 1 -8.62 8.99 12.42
C MET A 1 -7.44 9.32 13.35
N PRO A 2 -6.63 8.33 13.74
CA PRO A 2 -5.55 8.52 14.73
C PRO A 2 -4.44 9.48 14.28
N GLU A 3 -4.15 9.57 12.98
CA GLU A 3 -3.04 10.37 12.45
C GLU A 3 -3.41 11.84 12.34
N CYS A 4 -4.67 12.11 11.96
CA CYS A 4 -5.24 13.45 12.06
C CYS A 4 -5.23 13.96 13.50
N LEU A 5 -5.61 13.10 14.46
CA LEU A 5 -5.52 13.44 15.89
C LEU A 5 -4.08 13.68 16.32
N CYS A 6 -3.13 12.88 15.82
CA CYS A 6 -1.70 13.05 16.06
C CYS A 6 -1.19 14.40 15.54
N TYR A 7 -1.58 14.79 14.32
CA TYR A 7 -1.27 16.10 13.73
C TYR A 7 -1.75 17.26 14.62
N MET A 8 -3.04 17.25 14.99
CA MET A 8 -3.61 18.27 15.87
C MET A 8 -2.93 18.30 17.23
N PHE A 9 -2.64 17.13 17.82
CA PHE A 9 -1.98 17.02 19.11
C PHE A 9 -0.58 17.63 19.11
N HIS A 10 0.24 17.35 18.08
CA HIS A 10 1.60 17.88 18.00
C HIS A 10 1.61 19.41 17.86
N HIS A 11 0.69 19.97 17.07
CA HIS A 11 0.57 21.42 16.97
C HIS A 11 0.10 22.07 18.28
N MET A 12 -0.92 21.49 18.95
CA MET A 12 -1.36 21.97 20.26
C MET A 12 -0.25 21.88 21.31
N ALA A 13 0.54 20.79 21.31
CA ALA A 13 1.66 20.63 22.23
C ALA A 13 2.75 21.68 21.99
N TYR A 14 3.05 21.99 20.72
CA TYR A 14 4.00 23.03 20.34
C TYR A 14 3.53 24.43 20.77
N GLU A 15 2.25 24.75 20.57
CA GLU A 15 1.65 26.01 21.04
C GLU A 15 1.71 26.14 22.56
N LEU A 16 1.32 25.08 23.29
CA LEU A 16 1.39 25.06 24.75
C LEU A 16 2.83 25.26 25.25
N HIS A 17 3.80 24.61 24.63
CA HIS A 17 5.21 24.79 24.96
C HIS A 17 5.66 26.24 24.73
N SER A 18 5.24 26.86 23.62
CA SER A 18 5.55 28.25 23.28
C SER A 18 4.94 29.24 24.29
N MET A 19 3.72 28.97 24.77
CA MET A 19 3.07 29.76 25.81
C MET A 19 3.78 29.67 27.16
N LEU A 20 4.20 28.47 27.55
CA LEU A 20 4.88 28.21 28.82
C LEU A 20 6.28 28.82 28.85
N THR A 21 7.00 28.79 27.74
CA THR A 21 8.33 29.40 27.59
C THR A 21 8.31 30.92 27.45
N GLY A 22 7.12 31.52 27.32
CA GLY A 22 6.97 32.96 27.13
C GLY A 22 7.51 33.46 25.80
N ALA A 23 7.49 32.59 24.78
CA ALA A 23 7.89 32.97 23.42
C ALA A 23 7.07 34.18 22.97
N ILE A 24 7.74 35.16 22.37
CA ILE A 24 7.13 36.36 21.81
C ILE A 24 7.01 36.15 20.31
N SER A 25 5.82 36.37 19.76
CA SER A 25 5.61 36.33 18.32
C SER A 25 6.48 37.40 17.66
N MET A 26 7.39 36.99 16.77
CA MET A 26 8.28 37.89 16.03
C MET A 26 7.51 38.89 15.15
N THR A 27 6.29 38.55 14.75
CA THR A 27 5.42 39.38 13.89
C THR A 27 4.53 40.33 14.69
N THR A 28 4.08 39.93 15.88
CA THR A 28 3.09 40.69 16.67
C THR A 28 3.69 41.40 17.89
N GLY A 29 4.87 40.99 18.37
CA GLY A 29 5.48 41.53 19.59
C GLY A 29 4.78 41.13 20.89
N GLU A 30 3.72 40.32 20.81
CA GLU A 30 2.94 39.81 21.94
C GLU A 30 3.33 38.36 22.28
N LYS A 31 2.97 37.91 23.49
CA LYS A 31 3.16 36.52 23.91
C LYS A 31 2.42 35.59 22.94
N VAL A 32 3.06 34.49 22.51
CA VAL A 32 2.42 33.48 21.65
C VAL A 32 1.11 33.03 22.28
N MET A 33 0.03 33.15 21.53
CA MET A 33 -1.34 32.72 21.88
C MET A 33 -1.75 31.56 20.97
N PRO A 34 -2.73 30.72 21.38
CA PRO A 34 -3.15 29.61 20.53
C PRO A 34 -3.82 30.14 19.27
N ALA A 35 -3.64 29.42 18.16
CA ALA A 35 -4.23 29.77 16.86
C ALA A 35 -5.77 29.84 16.88
N TYR A 36 -6.41 29.19 17.86
CA TYR A 36 -7.83 29.26 18.15
C TYR A 36 -8.09 30.26 19.29
N GLN A 37 -7.96 31.55 19.00
CA GLN A 37 -8.35 32.61 19.93
C GLN A 37 -9.87 32.87 19.84
N GLY A 38 -10.52 33.19 20.97
CA GLY A 38 -11.92 33.63 20.99
C GLY A 38 -12.74 32.99 22.11
N ASP A 39 -14.04 32.82 21.84
CA ASP A 39 -15.05 32.30 22.77
C ASP A 39 -14.75 30.87 23.29
N SER A 40 -15.54 30.42 24.26
CA SER A 40 -15.41 29.10 24.91
C SER A 40 -15.44 27.90 23.95
N GLU A 41 -15.92 28.09 22.72
CA GLU A 41 -16.04 27.05 21.69
C GLU A 41 -15.09 27.26 20.49
N SER A 42 -14.15 28.21 20.58
CA SER A 42 -13.19 28.53 19.50
C SER A 42 -12.39 27.32 19.03
N PHE A 43 -11.98 26.43 19.93
CA PHE A 43 -11.30 25.17 19.58
C PHE A 43 -12.19 24.26 18.73
N LEU A 44 -13.45 24.09 19.12
CA LEU A 44 -14.38 23.24 18.38
C LEU A 44 -14.65 23.83 17.00
N ASN A 45 -14.89 25.14 16.91
CA ASN A 45 -15.26 25.80 15.66
C ASN A 45 -14.09 25.95 14.68
N ASN A 46 -12.87 26.19 15.17
CA ASN A 46 -11.73 26.49 14.31
C ASN A 46 -10.82 25.27 14.05
N VAL A 47 -10.81 24.28 14.94
CA VAL A 47 -9.94 23.09 14.83
C VAL A 47 -10.75 21.85 14.48
N VAL A 48 -11.77 21.52 15.29
CA VAL A 48 -12.49 20.24 15.13
C VAL A 48 -13.50 20.29 13.98
N PHE A 49 -14.27 21.37 13.91
CA PHE A 49 -15.40 21.52 12.98
C PHE A 49 -14.99 21.46 11.51
N PRO A 50 -13.89 22.10 11.04
CA PRO A 50 -13.51 21.99 9.63
C PRO A 50 -13.22 20.55 9.18
N VAL A 51 -12.55 19.76 10.03
CA VAL A 51 -12.27 18.35 9.76
C VAL A 51 -13.57 17.53 9.80
N TYR A 52 -14.41 17.79 10.81
CA TYR A 52 -15.71 17.12 10.94
C TYR A 52 -16.65 17.41 9.77
N ASP A 53 -16.70 18.65 9.29
CA ASP A 53 -17.54 19.06 8.17
C ASP A 53 -17.15 18.33 6.88
N VAL A 54 -15.85 18.16 6.62
CA VAL A 54 -15.37 17.32 5.50
C VAL A 54 -15.83 15.88 5.64
N ILE A 55 -15.66 15.27 6.82
CA ILE A 55 -16.09 13.89 7.09
C ILE A 55 -17.60 13.76 6.87
N ASN A 56 -18.38 14.70 7.40
CA ASN A 56 -19.83 14.70 7.29
C ASN A 56 -20.27 14.83 5.83
N LYS A 57 -19.70 15.77 5.07
CA LYS A 57 -19.99 15.96 3.64
C LYS A 57 -19.64 14.72 2.81
N GLU A 58 -18.48 14.10 3.05
CA GLU A 58 -18.10 12.86 2.37
C GLU A 58 -18.99 11.68 2.76
N ALA A 59 -19.38 11.57 4.03
CA ALA A 59 -20.30 10.53 4.49
C ALA A 59 -21.70 10.68 3.87
N MET A 60 -22.18 11.90 3.66
CA MET A 60 -23.45 12.15 2.97
C MET A 60 -23.41 11.70 1.51
N LYS A 61 -22.26 11.79 0.82
CA LYS A 61 -22.10 11.31 -0.57
C LYS A 61 -22.23 9.80 -0.70
N ASN A 62 -21.99 9.03 0.37
CA ASN A 62 -22.12 7.56 0.37
C ASN A 62 -23.57 7.10 0.05
N GLY A 63 -24.58 7.98 0.19
CA GLY A 63 -25.95 7.68 -0.25
C GLY A 63 -26.53 6.43 0.43
N LYS A 64 -26.29 6.25 1.74
CA LYS A 64 -26.66 5.05 2.52
C LYS A 64 -26.05 3.73 1.98
N GLY A 65 -24.90 3.79 1.32
CA GLY A 65 -24.21 2.62 0.76
C GLY A 65 -24.61 2.29 -0.67
N THR A 66 -25.33 3.18 -1.35
CA THR A 66 -25.76 2.98 -2.75
C THR A 66 -24.88 3.72 -3.75
N ALA A 67 -24.05 4.67 -3.30
CA ALA A 67 -23.13 5.41 -4.17
C ALA A 67 -21.88 4.57 -4.48
N ASP A 68 -21.34 4.78 -5.68
CA ASP A 68 -20.12 4.09 -6.10
C ASP A 68 -18.95 4.44 -5.17
N HIS A 69 -18.20 3.41 -4.76
CA HIS A 69 -17.12 3.55 -3.79
C HIS A 69 -15.97 4.43 -4.27
N SER A 70 -15.86 4.75 -5.57
CA SER A 70 -14.83 5.65 -6.09
C SER A 70 -15.17 7.14 -5.97
N THR A 71 -16.43 7.46 -5.67
CA THR A 71 -16.98 8.83 -5.75
C THR A 71 -16.95 9.60 -4.44
N TRP A 72 -16.55 8.95 -3.34
CA TRP A 72 -16.48 9.53 -2.00
C TRP A 72 -15.28 8.98 -1.23
N ARG A 73 -14.82 9.73 -0.23
CA ARG A 73 -13.72 9.35 0.65
C ARG A 73 -14.27 8.82 1.98
N ASN A 74 -13.77 7.68 2.45
CA ASN A 74 -14.04 7.19 3.80
C ASN A 74 -13.12 7.85 4.84
N TYR A 75 -13.40 7.65 6.13
CA TYR A 75 -12.57 8.13 7.23
C TYR A 75 -11.12 7.62 7.14
N ASP A 76 -10.90 6.42 6.58
CA ASP A 76 -9.57 5.88 6.34
C ASP A 76 -8.82 6.66 5.26
N ASP A 77 -9.50 7.04 4.17
CA ASP A 77 -8.91 7.84 3.09
C ASP A 77 -8.47 9.22 3.60
N LEU A 78 -9.33 9.86 4.41
CA LEU A 78 -9.02 11.14 5.03
C LEU A 78 -7.89 11.01 6.05
N ASN A 79 -7.81 9.89 6.78
CA ASN A 79 -6.74 9.66 7.75
C ASN A 79 -5.41 9.37 7.06
N GLU A 80 -5.44 8.70 5.92
CA GLU A 80 -4.27 8.40 5.11
C GLU A 80 -3.55 9.66 4.61
N PHE A 81 -4.27 10.74 4.33
CA PHE A 81 -3.65 12.02 3.96
C PHE A 81 -2.58 12.46 5.00
N PHE A 82 -2.82 12.20 6.28
CA PHE A 82 -1.89 12.54 7.37
C PHE A 82 -0.66 11.62 7.46
N TRP A 83 -0.59 10.55 6.65
CA TRP A 83 0.63 9.76 6.47
C TRP A 83 1.61 10.38 5.46
N SER A 84 1.18 11.37 4.68
CA SER A 84 2.03 12.06 3.70
C SER A 84 2.65 13.31 4.32
N PRO A 85 3.89 13.71 3.94
CA PRO A 85 4.41 15.04 4.28
C PRO A 85 3.53 16.19 3.75
N ASP A 86 2.64 15.91 2.79
CA ASP A 86 1.66 16.89 2.31
C ASP A 86 0.71 17.36 3.42
N CYS A 87 0.58 16.63 4.53
CA CYS A 87 -0.23 17.05 5.65
C CYS A 87 0.24 18.35 6.29
N PHE A 88 1.55 18.63 6.26
CA PHE A 88 2.11 19.89 6.73
C PHE A 88 1.73 21.08 5.85
N GLN A 89 1.29 20.83 4.60
CA GLN A 89 0.76 21.87 3.74
C GLN A 89 -0.60 22.37 4.22
N ILE A 90 -1.37 21.64 5.04
CA ILE A 90 -2.59 22.19 5.67
C ILE A 90 -2.25 23.43 6.51
N GLY A 91 -1.07 23.44 7.15
CA GLY A 91 -0.64 24.50 8.05
C GLY A 91 -1.36 24.49 9.40
N TRP A 92 -0.95 25.42 10.25
CA TRP A 92 -1.51 25.65 11.57
C TRP A 92 -1.51 27.15 11.90
N PRO A 93 -2.66 27.84 12.03
CA PRO A 93 -4.03 27.33 11.88
C PRO A 93 -4.33 26.73 10.49
N MET A 94 -5.32 25.83 10.42
CA MET A 94 -5.63 25.08 9.21
C MET A 94 -6.15 26.01 8.09
N ARG A 95 -5.53 25.92 6.92
CA ARG A 95 -5.91 26.67 5.71
C ARG A 95 -7.08 25.97 5.02
N LEU A 96 -8.28 26.56 5.10
CA LEU A 96 -9.53 25.97 4.57
C LEU A 96 -9.60 25.94 3.04
N ASP A 97 -8.74 26.73 2.39
CA ASP A 97 -8.49 26.74 0.94
C ASP A 97 -7.67 25.52 0.46
N HIS A 98 -7.12 24.71 1.36
CA HIS A 98 -6.34 23.54 1.00
C HIS A 98 -7.19 22.41 0.38
N ASP A 99 -6.63 21.69 -0.60
CA ASP A 99 -7.25 20.57 -1.33
C ASP A 99 -7.88 19.49 -0.41
N PHE A 100 -7.35 19.34 0.82
CA PHE A 100 -7.89 18.44 1.84
C PHE A 100 -9.37 18.73 2.16
N PHE A 101 -9.72 20.01 2.33
CA PHE A 101 -11.06 20.48 2.67
C PHE A 101 -12.00 20.57 1.47
N CYS A 102 -11.46 20.45 0.25
CA CYS A 102 -12.30 20.40 -0.94
C CYS A 102 -13.12 19.11 -0.94
N THR A 103 -14.44 19.24 -0.97
CA THR A 103 -15.39 18.12 -1.08
C THR A 103 -16.13 18.13 -2.41
N GLU A 104 -15.89 19.10 -3.30
CA GLU A 104 -16.62 19.23 -4.56
C GLU A 104 -15.88 18.50 -5.68
N THR A 105 -16.57 17.58 -6.37
CA THR A 105 -16.04 16.99 -7.60
C THR A 105 -16.07 18.02 -8.72
N PRO A 106 -15.11 18.00 -9.67
CA PRO A 106 -14.97 19.04 -10.70
C PRO A 106 -16.21 19.23 -11.60
N ASN A 107 -17.14 18.27 -11.64
CA ASN A 107 -18.39 18.40 -12.38
C ASN A 107 -19.40 19.36 -11.72
N ASN A 108 -19.39 19.50 -10.39
CA ASN A 108 -20.31 20.40 -9.68
C ASN A 108 -19.91 21.89 -9.75
N VAL A 109 -18.66 22.18 -10.10
CA VAL A 109 -18.17 23.56 -10.24
C VAL A 109 -18.77 24.23 -11.49
N LYS A 110 -18.98 23.47 -12.57
CA LYS A 110 -19.62 23.97 -13.79
C LYS A 110 -21.08 24.36 -13.55
N ASP A 111 -21.82 23.52 -12.83
CA ASP A 111 -23.25 23.77 -12.52
C ASP A 111 -23.47 24.93 -11.53
N LYS A 112 -22.50 25.20 -10.64
CA LYS A 112 -22.55 26.37 -9.76
C LYS A 112 -22.15 27.67 -10.46
N LYS A 113 -21.19 27.63 -11.39
CA LYS A 113 -20.75 28.82 -12.16
C LYS A 113 -21.84 29.32 -13.13
N GLU A 114 -22.62 28.41 -13.71
CA GLU A 114 -23.80 28.77 -14.52
C GLU A 114 -24.94 29.38 -13.69
N LYS A 115 -25.16 28.92 -12.44
CA LYS A 115 -26.19 29.48 -11.56
C LYS A 115 -25.82 30.83 -10.94
N ALA A 116 -24.53 31.10 -10.72
CA ALA A 116 -24.05 32.40 -10.25
C ALA A 116 -24.00 33.47 -11.36
N SER A 117 -23.77 33.07 -12.62
CA SER A 117 -23.70 34.01 -13.75
C SER A 117 -25.07 34.45 -14.28
N ALA A 118 -26.16 33.84 -13.81
CA ALA A 118 -27.53 34.15 -14.24
C ALA A 118 -28.27 35.14 -13.32
N SER A 119 -27.74 35.46 -12.12
CA SER A 119 -28.42 36.33 -11.16
C SER A 119 -28.00 37.80 -11.18
N ASP A 120 -26.91 38.15 -11.87
CA ASP A 120 -26.43 39.55 -11.95
C ASP A 120 -26.30 40.01 -13.40
N LEU A 121 -27.44 40.37 -13.99
CA LEU A 121 -27.51 41.18 -15.20
C LEU A 121 -28.58 42.26 -15.00
N GLN A 122 -28.23 43.33 -14.28
CA GLN A 122 -28.83 44.64 -14.53
C GLN A 122 -27.94 45.81 -14.05
N GLU A 123 -27.42 46.56 -15.04
CA GLU A 123 -27.01 47.99 -15.02
C GLU A 123 -25.89 48.42 -14.05
N ASN A 124 -24.82 49.12 -14.43
CA ASN A 124 -24.65 50.17 -15.45
C ASN A 124 -23.18 50.26 -15.93
N LYS A 125 -23.02 50.75 -17.17
CA LYS A 125 -21.76 51.26 -17.74
C LYS A 125 -21.33 52.55 -17.04
N ASP A 126 -20.02 52.72 -16.83
CA ASP A 126 -19.30 53.91 -17.30
C ASP A 126 -17.78 53.72 -17.17
N ALA A 127 -17.06 54.37 -18.09
CA ALA A 127 -15.65 54.20 -18.41
C ALA A 127 -14.71 55.06 -17.54
N ASN A 128 -13.48 54.58 -17.31
CA ASN A 128 -12.24 55.32 -17.56
C ASN A 128 -11.00 54.44 -17.38
N GLU A 129 -10.00 54.71 -18.23
CA GLU A 129 -8.69 54.07 -18.35
C GLU A 129 -7.73 54.57 -17.25
N ASP A 130 -6.78 53.71 -16.82
CA ASP A 130 -5.32 54.00 -16.75
C ASP A 130 -4.54 53.15 -15.71
N GLU A 131 -3.38 52.67 -16.17
CA GLU A 131 -2.10 52.37 -15.48
C GLU A 131 -1.90 51.12 -14.56
N GLU A 132 -1.28 50.11 -15.19
CA GLU A 132 -0.10 49.31 -14.77
C GLU A 132 0.30 49.19 -13.28
N MET A 133 0.19 47.98 -12.71
CA MET A 133 1.24 47.41 -11.85
C MET A 133 1.17 45.88 -11.87
N GLY A 134 2.23 45.25 -12.39
CA GLY A 134 2.38 43.80 -12.39
C GLY A 134 2.50 43.23 -10.98
N ILE A 135 1.40 42.69 -10.47
CA ILE A 135 1.41 41.78 -9.33
C ILE A 135 1.63 40.39 -9.94
N LEU A 136 2.65 39.67 -9.44
CA LEU A 136 2.79 38.23 -9.67
C LEU A 136 1.45 37.58 -9.29
N VAL A 137 0.66 37.26 -10.31
CA VAL A 137 -0.54 36.46 -10.19
C VAL A 137 -0.03 35.11 -9.71
N ASP A 138 -0.03 34.91 -8.40
CA ASP A 138 -0.04 33.59 -7.81
C ASP A 138 -1.24 32.90 -8.45
N GLU A 139 -0.95 31.97 -9.35
CA GLU A 139 -1.94 31.28 -10.15
C GLU A 139 -2.94 30.69 -9.16
N VAL A 140 -4.14 31.27 -9.07
CA VAL A 140 -5.18 30.86 -8.12
C VAL A 140 -5.54 29.42 -8.44
N ARG A 141 -4.83 28.51 -7.80
CA ARG A 141 -4.98 27.08 -8.00
C ARG A 141 -6.32 26.71 -7.37
N GLU A 142 -7.31 26.47 -8.21
CA GLU A 142 -8.64 26.08 -7.74
C GLU A 142 -8.51 24.82 -6.86
N PRO A 143 -9.12 24.83 -5.65
CA PRO A 143 -9.00 23.72 -4.71
C PRO A 143 -9.58 22.47 -5.33
N LYS A 144 -8.74 21.42 -5.43
CA LYS A 144 -9.09 20.19 -6.14
C LYS A 144 -9.39 19.08 -5.16
N TRP A 145 -10.53 18.41 -5.36
CA TRP A 145 -10.86 17.19 -4.62
C TRP A 145 -9.81 16.10 -4.87
N LEU A 146 -9.20 15.61 -3.79
CA LEU A 146 -8.02 14.74 -3.82
C LEU A 146 -8.27 13.29 -4.30
N GLY A 147 -9.52 12.89 -4.52
CA GLY A 147 -9.81 11.51 -4.92
C GLY A 147 -9.87 10.54 -3.75
N LYS A 148 -10.31 9.31 -4.05
CA LYS A 148 -10.23 8.19 -3.12
C LYS A 148 -8.82 7.57 -3.11
N THR A 149 -8.34 7.20 -1.93
CA THR A 149 -7.01 6.59 -1.72
C THR A 149 -7.17 5.11 -1.33
N ASN A 150 -7.05 4.20 -2.28
CA ASN A 150 -7.24 2.77 -2.02
C ASN A 150 -6.07 2.08 -1.27
N PHE A 151 -5.15 2.83 -0.67
CA PHE A 151 -3.90 2.24 -0.19
C PHE A 151 -4.07 1.48 1.14
N VAL A 152 -4.94 1.91 2.06
CA VAL A 152 -5.35 1.08 3.20
C VAL A 152 -6.04 -0.21 2.73
N GLU A 153 -6.93 -0.12 1.75
CA GLU A 153 -7.66 -1.27 1.21
C GLU A 153 -6.71 -2.29 0.56
N ILE A 154 -5.84 -1.82 -0.35
CA ILE A 154 -4.82 -2.64 -1.02
C ILE A 154 -3.90 -3.27 0.03
N ARG A 155 -3.38 -2.47 0.98
CA ARG A 155 -2.53 -3.00 2.06
C ARG A 155 -3.25 -4.07 2.88
N SER A 156 -4.50 -3.82 3.28
CA SER A 156 -5.28 -4.76 4.10
C SER A 156 -5.59 -6.05 3.35
N PHE A 157 -5.89 -5.95 2.06
CA PHE A 157 -6.09 -7.10 1.19
C PHE A 157 -4.84 -7.98 1.12
N TRP A 158 -3.69 -7.39 0.81
CA TRP A 158 -2.45 -8.16 0.75
C TRP A 158 -1.95 -8.65 2.10
N GLN A 159 -2.29 -7.95 3.20
CA GLN A 159 -1.96 -8.38 4.55
C GLN A 159 -2.58 -9.73 4.88
N ILE A 160 -3.78 -10.03 4.36
CA ILE A 160 -4.42 -11.34 4.51
C ILE A 160 -3.53 -12.44 3.89
N PHE A 161 -3.03 -12.22 2.67
CA PHE A 161 -2.11 -13.16 2.03
C PHE A 161 -0.84 -13.39 2.84
N ARG A 162 -0.25 -12.31 3.38
CA ARG A 162 0.95 -12.38 4.22
C ARG A 162 0.71 -13.13 5.53
N CYS A 163 -0.43 -12.92 6.19
CA CYS A 163 -0.76 -13.57 7.46
C CYS A 163 -0.98 -15.09 7.33
N PHE A 164 -1.34 -15.55 6.12
CA PHE A 164 -1.69 -16.94 5.85
C PHE A 164 -0.72 -17.61 4.84
N ASP A 165 0.51 -17.12 4.74
CA ASP A 165 1.55 -17.62 3.83
C ASP A 165 1.75 -19.15 3.91
N ARG A 166 1.77 -19.70 5.13
CA ARG A 166 1.91 -21.13 5.39
C ARG A 166 0.73 -21.94 4.87
N MET A 167 -0.48 -21.40 4.99
CA MET A 167 -1.71 -22.06 4.56
C MET A 167 -1.77 -22.13 3.03
N TRP A 168 -1.52 -21.00 2.34
CA TRP A 168 -1.47 -20.95 0.89
C TRP A 168 -0.39 -21.88 0.33
N SER A 169 0.80 -21.88 0.94
CA SER A 169 1.88 -22.77 0.54
C SER A 169 1.49 -24.25 0.68
N PHE A 170 0.84 -24.61 1.79
CA PHE A 170 0.35 -25.96 2.00
C PHE A 170 -0.71 -26.36 0.96
N PHE A 171 -1.69 -25.50 0.68
CA PHE A 171 -2.75 -25.82 -0.29
C PHE A 171 -2.21 -26.00 -1.71
N ILE A 172 -1.30 -25.13 -2.15
CA ILE A 172 -0.73 -25.21 -3.50
C ILE A 172 0.10 -26.49 -3.65
N LEU A 173 0.95 -26.81 -2.66
CA LEU A 173 1.79 -28.02 -2.72
C LEU A 173 0.96 -29.30 -2.58
N SER A 174 -0.07 -29.30 -1.72
CA SER A 174 -0.99 -30.42 -1.57
C SER A 174 -1.79 -30.67 -2.84
N LEU A 175 -2.29 -29.60 -3.48
CA LEU A 175 -2.99 -29.69 -4.76
C LEU A 175 -2.08 -30.26 -5.85
N GLN A 176 -0.84 -29.78 -5.94
CA GLN A 176 0.14 -30.31 -6.89
C GLN A 176 0.43 -31.79 -6.64
N ALA A 177 0.60 -32.20 -5.37
CA ALA A 177 0.80 -33.60 -5.02
C ALA A 177 -0.40 -34.48 -5.41
N MET A 178 -1.63 -34.01 -5.17
CA MET A 178 -2.85 -34.72 -5.56
C MET A 178 -2.96 -34.87 -7.08
N ILE A 179 -2.63 -33.85 -7.87
CA ILE A 179 -2.63 -33.91 -9.33
C ILE A 179 -1.61 -34.93 -9.84
N ILE A 180 -0.40 -34.95 -9.26
CA ILE A 180 0.64 -35.93 -9.63
C ILE A 180 0.17 -37.35 -9.29
N MET A 181 -0.37 -37.58 -8.09
CA MET A 181 -0.88 -38.89 -7.69
C MET A 181 -2.03 -39.37 -8.58
N ALA A 182 -2.96 -38.48 -8.92
CA ALA A 182 -4.08 -38.79 -9.80
C ALA A 182 -3.65 -39.07 -11.25
N SER A 183 -2.49 -38.54 -11.68
CA SER A 183 -1.99 -38.74 -13.05
C SER A 183 -1.25 -40.06 -13.25
N HIS A 184 -0.84 -40.74 -12.17
CA HIS A 184 -0.03 -41.95 -12.21
C HIS A 184 -0.77 -43.21 -11.71
N ASP A 185 -2.09 -43.15 -11.50
CA ASP A 185 -2.95 -44.28 -11.07
C ASP A 185 -2.30 -45.15 -9.96
N LEU A 186 -1.75 -44.52 -8.90
CA LEU A 186 -1.03 -45.25 -7.85
C LEU A 186 -1.98 -46.16 -7.06
N GLU A 187 -1.75 -47.48 -7.13
CA GLU A 187 -2.46 -48.48 -6.31
C GLU A 187 -1.88 -48.58 -4.88
N SER A 188 -0.69 -48.04 -4.62
CA SER A 188 -0.05 -48.06 -3.29
C SER A 188 0.93 -46.90 -3.06
N PRO A 189 0.97 -46.31 -1.84
CA PRO A 189 1.79 -45.14 -1.52
C PRO A 189 3.31 -45.39 -1.55
N LEU A 190 3.77 -46.64 -1.68
CA LEU A 190 5.19 -46.99 -1.79
C LEU A 190 5.72 -46.97 -3.24
N GLN A 191 4.85 -46.91 -4.25
CA GLN A 191 5.25 -46.78 -5.67
C GLN A 191 5.71 -45.37 -6.05
N VAL A 192 5.65 -44.41 -5.12
CA VAL A 192 6.19 -43.04 -5.31
C VAL A 192 7.69 -42.97 -5.56
N PHE A 193 8.43 -44.06 -5.30
CA PHE A 193 9.88 -44.15 -5.56
C PHE A 193 10.22 -44.66 -6.98
N ASP A 194 9.23 -44.94 -7.83
CA ASP A 194 9.49 -45.21 -9.24
C ASP A 194 10.06 -43.98 -9.94
N ALA A 195 10.97 -44.18 -10.88
CA ALA A 195 11.73 -43.10 -11.51
C ALA A 195 10.84 -42.02 -12.15
N THR A 196 9.69 -42.42 -12.71
CA THR A 196 8.70 -41.52 -13.32
C THR A 196 7.96 -40.67 -12.29
N VAL A 197 7.52 -41.27 -11.19
CA VAL A 197 6.80 -40.57 -10.11
C VAL A 197 7.76 -39.70 -9.30
N LEU A 198 8.98 -40.19 -9.04
CA LEU A 198 10.04 -39.43 -8.38
C LEU A 198 10.38 -38.16 -9.16
N GLU A 199 10.45 -38.24 -10.49
CA GLU A 199 10.67 -37.08 -11.36
C GLU A 199 9.56 -36.02 -11.15
N ASP A 200 8.30 -36.41 -11.14
CA ASP A 200 7.20 -35.46 -10.93
C ASP A 200 7.15 -34.95 -9.49
N VAL A 201 7.49 -35.76 -8.49
CA VAL A 201 7.61 -35.31 -7.09
C VAL A 201 8.70 -34.24 -6.92
N MET A 202 9.79 -34.30 -7.71
CA MET A 202 10.82 -33.25 -7.68
C MET A 202 10.29 -31.87 -8.09
N SER A 203 9.20 -31.81 -8.87
CA SER A 203 8.52 -30.56 -9.22
C SER A 203 7.87 -29.87 -8.00
N ILE A 204 7.48 -30.63 -6.96
CA ILE A 204 6.91 -30.08 -5.72
C ILE A 204 7.95 -29.22 -4.99
N PHE A 205 9.21 -29.67 -4.95
CA PHE A 205 10.30 -28.91 -4.35
C PHE A 205 10.59 -27.62 -5.13
N ILE A 206 10.48 -27.65 -6.46
CA ILE A 206 10.60 -26.45 -7.31
C ILE A 206 9.49 -25.45 -6.98
N THR A 207 8.23 -25.89 -6.97
CA THR A 207 7.09 -25.03 -6.61
C THR A 207 7.25 -24.46 -5.20
N SER A 208 7.71 -25.26 -4.23
CA SER A 208 7.97 -24.81 -2.86
C SER A 208 9.01 -23.67 -2.79
N ALA A 209 10.07 -23.76 -3.60
CA ALA A 209 11.07 -22.71 -3.69
C ALA A 209 10.50 -21.43 -4.30
N VAL A 210 9.70 -21.54 -5.37
CA VAL A 210 9.03 -20.39 -6.01
C VAL A 210 8.07 -19.70 -5.04
N LEU A 211 7.26 -20.47 -4.30
CA LEU A 211 6.34 -19.92 -3.30
C LEU A 211 7.08 -19.19 -2.18
N LYS A 212 8.23 -19.73 -1.72
CA LYS A 212 9.10 -19.04 -0.76
C LYS A 212 9.65 -17.73 -1.32
N LEU A 213 10.03 -17.68 -2.60
CA LEU A 213 10.49 -16.45 -3.24
C LEU A 213 9.36 -15.41 -3.30
N ILE A 214 8.15 -15.80 -3.70
CA ILE A 214 6.98 -14.92 -3.72
C ILE A 214 6.72 -14.34 -2.33
N ASN A 215 6.71 -15.18 -1.28
CA ASN A 215 6.49 -14.72 0.10
C ASN A 215 7.53 -13.67 0.53
N VAL A 216 8.81 -13.89 0.22
CA VAL A 216 9.88 -12.94 0.58
C VAL A 216 9.76 -11.63 -0.22
N ILE A 217 9.35 -11.69 -1.50
CA ILE A 217 9.09 -10.49 -2.30
C ILE A 217 7.94 -9.69 -1.72
N LEU A 218 6.83 -10.36 -1.34
CA LEU A 218 5.68 -9.72 -0.72
C LEU A 218 6.08 -9.02 0.59
N ASP A 219 6.86 -9.68 1.45
CA ASP A 219 7.38 -9.08 2.69
C ASP A 219 8.15 -7.77 2.43
N ILE A 220 8.95 -7.71 1.37
CA ILE A 220 9.71 -6.49 1.00
C ILE A 220 8.79 -5.39 0.49
N ILE A 221 7.82 -5.73 -0.35
CA ILE A 221 6.86 -4.75 -0.90
C ILE A 221 6.10 -4.08 0.24
N PHE A 222 5.63 -4.82 1.24
CA PHE A 222 4.94 -4.25 2.41
C PHE A 222 5.86 -3.41 3.29
N THR A 223 7.11 -3.83 3.42
CA THR A 223 8.09 -3.13 4.25
C THR A 223 8.64 -1.87 3.56
N TRP A 224 8.45 -1.72 2.24
CA TRP A 224 9.04 -0.64 1.42
C TRP A 224 8.80 0.77 1.98
N LYS A 225 7.55 1.08 2.38
CA LYS A 225 7.19 2.41 2.92
C LYS A 225 7.77 2.65 4.33
N ALA A 226 8.08 1.60 5.07
CA ALA A 226 8.64 1.66 6.42
C ALA A 226 10.18 1.57 6.45
N ARG A 227 10.87 1.45 5.29
CA ARG A 227 12.32 1.20 5.29
C ARG A 227 13.18 2.33 5.85
N CYS A 228 12.67 3.55 5.89
CA CYS A 228 13.41 4.68 6.44
C CYS A 228 13.52 4.62 7.97
N THR A 229 12.70 3.80 8.65
CA THR A 229 12.66 3.70 10.12
C THR A 229 13.15 2.37 10.66
N ILE A 230 13.55 1.42 9.80
CA ILE A 230 13.93 0.07 10.20
C ILE A 230 15.43 -0.04 10.45
N ASP A 231 15.79 -0.73 11.52
CA ASP A 231 17.19 -0.99 11.88
C ASP A 231 17.93 -1.69 10.72
N PRO A 232 19.19 -1.30 10.45
CA PRO A 232 19.96 -1.84 9.32
C PRO A 232 20.18 -3.36 9.43
N ASN A 233 20.26 -3.91 10.64
CA ASN A 233 20.40 -5.35 10.87
C ASN A 233 19.14 -6.14 10.45
N GLN A 234 17.95 -5.56 10.64
CA GLN A 234 16.71 -6.18 10.19
C GLN A 234 16.63 -6.16 8.66
N THR A 235 17.02 -5.05 8.03
CA THR A 235 17.12 -4.94 6.57
C THR A 235 18.07 -6.00 5.99
N LEU A 236 19.24 -6.21 6.60
CA LEU A 236 20.17 -7.26 6.19
C LEU A 236 19.54 -8.67 6.28
N LYS A 237 18.82 -8.96 7.36
CA LYS A 237 18.12 -10.24 7.53
C LYS A 237 17.07 -10.47 6.43
N HIS A 238 16.34 -9.44 6.04
CA HIS A 238 15.39 -9.52 4.93
C HIS A 238 16.09 -9.76 3.59
N VAL A 239 17.19 -9.03 3.30
CA VAL A 239 17.99 -9.24 2.08
C VAL A 239 18.56 -10.65 2.02
N LEU A 240 19.12 -11.17 3.12
CA LEU A 240 19.66 -12.52 3.18
C LEU A 240 18.59 -13.58 2.88
N ARG A 241 17.37 -13.40 3.39
CA ARG A 241 16.23 -14.28 3.08
C ARG A 241 15.92 -14.30 1.59
N VAL A 242 15.98 -13.15 0.90
CA VAL A 242 15.77 -13.07 -0.55
C VAL A 242 16.84 -13.84 -1.29
N VAL A 243 18.11 -13.59 -0.94
CA VAL A 243 19.25 -14.24 -1.61
C VAL A 243 19.14 -15.75 -1.46
N VAL A 244 18.90 -16.26 -0.25
CA VAL A 244 18.73 -17.70 0.00
C VAL A 244 17.55 -18.26 -0.79
N ALA A 245 16.40 -17.57 -0.82
CA ALA A 245 15.25 -18.01 -1.61
C ALA A 245 15.58 -18.06 -3.12
N MET A 246 16.21 -17.02 -3.66
CA MET A 246 16.62 -16.99 -5.08
C MET A 246 17.60 -18.11 -5.42
N MET A 247 18.57 -18.39 -4.56
CA MET A 247 19.51 -19.50 -4.77
C MET A 247 18.76 -20.84 -4.88
N TRP A 248 17.81 -21.13 -3.99
CA TRP A 248 17.01 -22.35 -4.07
C TRP A 248 16.12 -22.40 -5.32
N THR A 249 15.54 -21.27 -5.75
CA THR A 249 14.74 -21.21 -6.99
C THR A 249 15.54 -21.45 -8.26
N ILE A 250 16.86 -21.25 -8.23
CA ILE A 250 17.75 -21.49 -9.38
C ILE A 250 18.36 -22.90 -9.30
N ILE A 251 18.85 -23.30 -8.12
CA ILE A 251 19.53 -24.59 -7.92
C ILE A 251 18.58 -25.76 -8.19
N LEU A 252 17.34 -25.72 -7.69
CA LEU A 252 16.41 -26.85 -7.80
C LEU A 252 15.99 -27.15 -9.25
N PRO A 253 15.59 -26.16 -10.09
CA PRO A 253 15.31 -26.41 -11.50
C PRO A 253 16.53 -26.86 -12.31
N VAL A 254 17.71 -26.29 -12.06
CA VAL A 254 18.95 -26.70 -12.74
C VAL A 254 19.28 -28.16 -12.41
N TYR A 255 19.18 -28.53 -11.14
CA TYR A 255 19.38 -29.90 -10.70
C TYR A 255 18.35 -30.85 -11.33
N TYR A 256 17.07 -30.46 -11.35
CA TYR A 256 16.00 -31.23 -11.99
C TYR A 256 16.27 -31.47 -13.48
N ALA A 257 16.62 -30.42 -14.24
CA ALA A 257 16.96 -30.54 -15.66
C ALA A 257 18.20 -31.40 -15.91
N SER A 258 19.21 -31.31 -15.03
CA SER A 258 20.41 -32.15 -15.10
C SER A 258 20.10 -33.62 -14.80
N SER A 259 19.25 -33.89 -13.80
CA SER A 259 18.79 -35.23 -13.46
C SER A 259 18.04 -35.88 -14.63
N ARG A 260 17.10 -35.15 -15.23
CA ARG A 260 16.37 -35.58 -16.44
C ARG A 260 17.34 -35.99 -17.55
N LYS A 261 18.28 -35.10 -17.91
CA LYS A 261 19.29 -35.39 -18.94
C LYS A 261 20.07 -36.66 -18.64
N LYS A 262 20.45 -36.87 -17.38
CA LYS A 262 21.21 -38.05 -16.96
C LYS A 262 20.38 -39.33 -17.06
N ILE A 263 19.11 -39.31 -16.67
CA ILE A 263 18.17 -40.43 -16.81
C ILE A 263 17.91 -40.77 -18.27
N TYR A 264 17.64 -39.77 -19.13
CA TYR A 264 17.47 -39.98 -20.57
C TYR A 264 18.73 -40.58 -21.21
N LEU A 265 19.92 -40.09 -20.86
CA LEU A 265 21.18 -40.66 -21.31
C LEU A 265 21.34 -42.12 -20.85
N LEU A 266 21.06 -42.41 -19.58
CA LEU A 266 21.17 -43.76 -19.00
C LEU A 266 20.19 -44.74 -19.66
N PHE A 267 18.96 -44.30 -19.94
CA PHE A 267 17.95 -45.08 -20.64
C PHE A 267 18.34 -45.34 -22.10
N ASN A 268 18.89 -44.34 -22.79
CA ASN A 268 19.38 -44.49 -24.16
C ASN A 268 20.59 -45.43 -24.26
N THR A 269 21.47 -45.46 -23.24
CA THR A 269 22.55 -46.47 -23.13
C THR A 269 22.06 -47.86 -22.69
N LYS A 270 20.99 -47.96 -21.89
CA LYS A 270 20.42 -49.25 -21.43
C LYS A 270 19.62 -49.98 -22.51
N MET A 271 19.18 -49.29 -23.56
CA MET A 271 18.69 -49.94 -24.79
C MET A 271 19.82 -50.63 -25.59
N GLY A 272 21.08 -50.54 -25.13
CA GLY A 272 22.24 -51.22 -25.73
C GLY A 272 22.83 -52.38 -24.93
N VAL A 273 22.64 -52.47 -23.61
CA VAL A 273 23.22 -53.56 -22.78
C VAL A 273 22.32 -53.88 -21.59
N GLY A 274 21.89 -55.14 -21.53
CA GLY A 274 21.10 -55.69 -20.43
C GLY A 274 21.89 -55.83 -19.12
N LEU A 275 21.11 -55.83 -18.03
CA LEU A 275 21.44 -56.16 -16.63
C LEU A 275 22.78 -55.64 -16.04
N GLU A 276 22.68 -54.80 -15.00
CA GLU A 276 23.14 -55.18 -13.65
C GLU A 276 22.81 -54.08 -12.61
N ASN A 277 21.79 -54.40 -11.80
CA ASN A 277 21.63 -54.27 -10.35
C ASN A 277 22.29 -53.13 -9.52
N GLY A 278 21.43 -52.37 -8.84
CA GLY A 278 21.31 -52.45 -7.36
C GLY A 278 22.23 -51.59 -6.50
N ALA A 279 23.42 -51.20 -6.95
CA ALA A 279 24.40 -50.55 -6.05
C ALA A 279 24.24 -49.03 -5.87
N ILE A 280 23.56 -48.35 -6.82
CA ILE A 280 23.51 -46.88 -6.83
C ILE A 280 22.41 -46.32 -5.91
N LEU A 281 21.41 -47.13 -5.54
CA LEU A 281 20.34 -46.69 -4.63
C LEU A 281 20.80 -46.52 -3.18
N LEU A 282 21.85 -47.24 -2.75
CA LEU A 282 22.34 -47.19 -1.37
C LEU A 282 23.13 -45.91 -1.04
N ILE A 283 23.62 -45.19 -2.06
CA ILE A 283 24.32 -43.90 -1.86
C ILE A 283 23.31 -42.73 -1.74
N TRP A 284 22.07 -42.93 -2.20
CA TRP A 284 21.03 -41.90 -2.22
C TRP A 284 20.23 -41.76 -0.91
N LEU A 285 20.35 -42.70 0.03
CA LEU A 285 19.57 -42.70 1.28
C LEU A 285 20.34 -42.13 2.49
N LEU A 286 21.58 -41.66 2.30
CA LEU A 286 22.50 -41.23 3.37
C LEU A 286 23.02 -39.78 3.25
N LEU A 287 22.46 -38.97 2.35
CA LEU A 287 22.80 -37.54 2.16
C LEU A 287 21.53 -36.70 2.13
#